data_AF-A0A812YD58-F1
#
_entry.id   AF-A0A812YD58-F1
#
_cell.length_a   1.000
_cell.length_b   1.000
_cell.length_c   1.000
_cell.angle_alpha   90.00
_cell.angle_beta   90.00
_cell.angle_gamma   90.00
#
_symmetry.space_group_name_H-M   'P 1'
#
loop_
_entity.id
_entity.type
_entity.pdbx_description
1 polymer ?
#
loop_
_entity_poly.entity_id
_entity_poly.type
_entity_poly.pdbx_seq_one_letter_code
_entity_poly.pdbx_strand_id
1 'polypeptide(L)'
;MAREPPMQSSNSLDGDLPEQLERLRIEAKSQREELPAIAEGCESKSSSYLAAHSPSHSPTARTGSDEFSNRRLRRRQQSAMGGDFIRASPGKEQQELGSSWRAKARRWAKYCVDNNYNTNSLALVVLFDAYLTANDIDARAAGQEPSVFVRACSDICLLLYTAELPLLFFVRGRRILKDWMVLLDIVIITCGYAEWVLTSAGDALTSRININMLRPLRLARIIRLMQFLRKTRSLKELQKLVTMLATCLKTLVWSFLFGFVVMTMWAMLMVEIVHPLIHDVHERTNVFGDCGRECLQAASSVMNANLLLFKTVVAGDSWGLIAMPVIQDHPATAIIFVGSLLTLVFGVLQLMVAVVVDTFAEVRENDV
;
A
#
# COMPACT_ATOMS: atom_id res chain seq x y z
N MET A 1 -19.66 -70.26 -7.62
CA MET A 1 -18.24 -70.30 -7.25
C MET A 1 -17.75 -68.85 -7.29
N ALA A 2 -17.84 -68.12 -6.18
CA ALA A 2 -16.83 -68.01 -5.11
C ALA A 2 -15.60 -67.22 -5.63
N ARG A 3 -15.11 -66.13 -5.03
CA ARG A 3 -15.09 -65.68 -3.63
C ARG A 3 -14.93 -64.14 -3.56
N GLU A 4 -15.58 -63.50 -2.59
CA GLU A 4 -15.18 -62.19 -2.05
C GLU A 4 -13.89 -62.32 -1.21
N PRO A 5 -13.00 -61.31 -1.19
CA PRO A 5 -11.95 -61.20 -0.18
C PRO A 5 -12.39 -60.33 1.02
N PRO A 6 -11.76 -60.51 2.21
CA PRO A 6 -12.39 -60.21 3.50
C PRO A 6 -12.11 -58.79 4.03
N MET A 7 -13.00 -58.33 4.92
CA MET A 7 -12.77 -57.26 5.89
C MET A 7 -11.52 -57.55 6.73
N GLN A 8 -10.59 -56.60 6.80
CA GLN A 8 -9.53 -56.57 7.82
C GLN A 8 -9.80 -55.47 8.84
N SER A 9 -9.63 -55.92 10.09
CA SER A 9 -9.87 -55.28 11.37
C SER A 9 -9.17 -53.95 11.60
N SER A 10 -9.92 -53.03 12.21
CA SER A 10 -9.44 -52.02 13.14
C SER A 10 -8.53 -52.62 14.22
N ASN A 11 -7.26 -52.19 14.28
CA ASN A 11 -6.41 -52.16 15.49
C ASN A 11 -4.98 -51.76 15.11
N SER A 12 -4.65 -50.46 15.12
CA SER A 12 -3.26 -49.97 15.09
C SER A 12 -3.09 -48.48 15.46
N LEU A 13 -4.02 -47.87 16.21
CA LEU A 13 -3.94 -46.44 16.56
C LEU A 13 -3.71 -46.10 18.05
N ASP A 14 -3.52 -47.09 18.92
CA ASP A 14 -3.35 -46.85 20.37
C ASP A 14 -1.91 -47.07 20.89
N GLY A 15 -0.94 -47.37 20.03
CA GLY A 15 0.44 -47.66 20.43
C GLY A 15 1.39 -46.47 20.51
N ASP A 16 1.09 -45.36 19.84
CA ASP A 16 2.07 -44.30 19.53
C ASP A 16 1.83 -42.98 20.29
N LEU A 17 0.68 -42.86 20.97
CA LEU A 17 0.29 -41.67 21.72
C LEU A 17 1.16 -41.39 22.97
N PRO A 18 1.63 -42.38 23.76
CA PRO A 18 2.43 -42.08 24.95
C PRO A 18 3.85 -41.59 24.59
N GLU A 19 4.44 -42.08 23.51
CA GLU A 19 5.80 -41.70 23.10
C GLU A 19 5.83 -40.26 22.53
N GLN A 20 4.79 -39.87 21.78
CA GLN A 20 4.68 -38.49 21.28
C GLN A 20 4.42 -37.48 22.41
N LEU A 21 3.64 -37.86 23.42
CA LEU A 21 3.38 -36.99 24.57
C LEU A 21 4.64 -36.77 25.42
N GLU A 22 5.51 -37.78 25.52
CA GLU A 22 6.77 -37.68 26.25
C GLU A 22 7.79 -36.81 25.52
N ARG A 23 7.86 -36.90 24.18
CA ARG A 23 8.69 -36.00 23.35
C ARG A 23 8.27 -34.53 23.48
N LEU A 24 6.97 -34.24 23.41
CA LEU A 24 6.45 -32.87 23.58
C LEU A 24 6.73 -32.32 25.00
N ARG A 25 6.76 -33.19 26.02
CA ARG A 25 7.06 -32.80 27.40
C ARG A 25 8.54 -32.46 27.60
N ILE A 26 9.44 -33.16 26.90
CA ILE A 26 10.88 -32.87 26.90
C ILE A 26 11.15 -31.55 26.17
N GLU A 27 10.51 -31.33 25.01
CA GLU A 27 10.66 -30.11 24.21
C GLU A 27 10.13 -28.87 24.95
N ALA A 28 9.00 -28.99 25.65
CA ALA A 28 8.46 -27.94 26.52
C ALA A 28 9.34 -27.63 27.75
N LYS A 29 10.09 -28.61 28.26
CA LYS A 29 11.06 -28.40 29.35
C LYS A 29 12.30 -27.64 28.87
N SER A 30 12.82 -27.99 27.69
CA SER A 30 13.95 -27.30 27.04
C SER A 30 13.66 -25.81 26.83
N GLN A 31 12.48 -25.49 26.29
CA GLN A 31 12.09 -24.09 26.04
C GLN A 31 11.88 -23.26 27.33
N ARG A 32 11.56 -23.92 28.45
CA ARG A 32 11.35 -23.24 29.74
C ARG A 32 12.67 -22.89 30.44
N GLU A 33 13.74 -23.60 30.15
CA GLU A 33 15.09 -23.33 30.69
C GLU A 33 15.86 -22.26 29.89
N GLU A 34 15.53 -22.04 28.59
CA GLU A 34 16.15 -20.98 27.78
C GLU A 34 15.58 -19.57 28.03
N LEU A 35 14.33 -19.48 28.50
CA LEU A 35 13.65 -18.20 28.73
C LEU A 35 14.35 -17.24 29.74
N PRO A 36 14.90 -17.70 30.89
CA PRO A 36 15.60 -16.81 31.82
C PRO A 36 16.98 -16.34 31.32
N ALA A 37 17.66 -17.08 30.44
CA ALA A 37 18.97 -16.69 29.91
C ALA A 37 18.89 -15.51 28.91
N ILE A 38 17.76 -15.38 28.21
CA ILE A 38 17.51 -14.27 27.28
C ILE A 38 17.15 -12.98 28.03
N ALA A 39 16.51 -13.09 29.21
CA ALA A 39 16.13 -11.95 30.03
C ALA A 39 17.35 -11.25 30.68
N GLU A 40 18.30 -12.01 31.23
CA GLU A 40 19.52 -11.44 31.85
C GLU A 40 20.46 -10.78 30.83
N GLY A 41 20.51 -11.29 29.59
CA GLY A 41 21.29 -10.69 28.51
C GLY A 41 20.78 -9.31 28.06
N CYS A 42 19.51 -9.00 28.33
CA CYS A 42 18.87 -7.75 27.89
C CYS A 42 19.06 -6.61 28.91
N GLU A 43 19.18 -6.90 30.21
CA GLU A 43 19.43 -5.87 31.24
C GLU A 43 20.88 -5.36 31.22
N SER A 44 21.86 -6.23 30.96
CA SER A 44 23.30 -5.87 30.90
C SER A 44 23.63 -4.88 29.77
N LYS A 45 22.93 -5.00 28.62
CA LYS A 45 23.15 -4.09 27.48
C LYS A 45 22.46 -2.73 27.63
N SER A 46 21.50 -2.56 28.53
CA SER A 46 20.83 -1.25 28.73
C SER A 46 21.63 -0.32 29.66
N SER A 47 22.36 -0.89 30.64
CA SER A 47 23.14 -0.13 31.61
C SER A 47 24.42 0.51 31.04
N SER A 48 24.96 -0.04 29.94
CA SER A 48 26.20 0.45 29.31
C SER A 48 26.02 1.69 28.41
N TYR A 49 24.80 1.99 27.94
CA TYR A 49 24.54 3.16 27.09
C TYR A 49 24.16 4.44 27.86
N LEU A 50 23.78 4.33 29.14
CA LEU A 50 23.34 5.49 29.95
C LEU A 50 24.47 6.18 30.75
N ALA A 51 25.70 5.64 30.73
CA ALA A 51 26.82 6.17 31.54
C ALA A 51 27.79 7.09 30.78
N ALA A 52 27.63 7.34 29.48
CA ALA A 52 28.67 7.94 28.63
C ALA A 52 28.52 9.43 28.28
N HIS A 53 27.49 10.16 28.76
CA HIS A 53 27.36 11.59 28.49
C HIS A 53 26.99 12.41 29.73
N SER A 54 28.02 12.91 30.41
CA SER A 54 27.95 14.06 31.31
C SER A 54 29.09 15.02 30.97
N PRO A 55 28.84 16.28 30.60
CA PRO A 55 29.89 17.29 30.57
C PRO A 55 29.99 17.93 31.96
N SER A 56 31.14 17.76 32.59
CA SER A 56 31.62 18.49 33.74
C SER A 56 32.09 19.89 33.31
N HIS A 57 31.65 20.95 33.98
CA HIS A 57 32.46 22.17 34.17
C HIS A 57 31.99 22.94 35.42
N SER A 58 32.95 23.15 36.33
CA SER A 58 32.84 23.91 37.57
C SER A 58 33.22 25.40 37.36
N PRO A 59 32.83 26.30 38.28
CA PRO A 59 32.98 27.74 38.12
C PRO A 59 34.24 28.29 38.82
N THR A 60 34.90 29.28 38.25
CA THR A 60 35.79 30.20 38.99
C THR A 60 35.68 31.63 38.47
N ALA A 61 35.96 32.56 39.36
CA ALA A 61 35.46 33.92 39.37
C ALA A 61 36.57 34.98 39.18
N ARG A 62 36.09 36.21 38.89
CA ARG A 62 36.62 37.56 39.22
C ARG A 62 37.48 38.36 38.21
N THR A 63 36.93 39.58 37.97
CA THR A 63 37.52 40.95 37.97
C THR A 63 38.09 41.61 36.70
N GLY A 64 37.68 42.88 36.52
CA GLY A 64 38.26 43.94 35.65
C GLY A 64 37.29 44.41 34.55
N SER A 65 36.41 45.40 34.77
CA SER A 65 36.58 46.87 34.66
C SER A 65 36.80 47.41 33.24
N ASP A 66 35.97 48.40 32.89
CA ASP A 66 36.07 49.36 31.78
C ASP A 66 35.76 48.79 30.38
N GLU A 67 35.05 49.41 29.44
CA GLU A 67 34.71 50.82 29.22
C GLU A 67 33.67 50.87 28.08
N PHE A 68 32.74 51.83 28.17
CA PHE A 68 32.16 52.61 27.07
C PHE A 68 31.50 51.98 25.81
N SER A 69 30.39 52.63 25.42
CA SER A 69 29.84 52.78 24.05
C SER A 69 28.92 51.68 23.47
N ASN A 70 27.60 51.86 23.66
CA ASN A 70 26.66 52.18 22.57
C ASN A 70 25.20 52.08 23.03
N ARG A 71 24.74 53.11 23.74
CA ARG A 71 23.33 53.50 23.81
C ARG A 71 23.17 54.81 23.07
N ARG A 72 22.86 54.75 21.77
CA ARG A 72 22.28 55.82 20.94
C ARG A 72 22.20 55.31 19.50
N LEU A 73 21.00 55.01 19.03
CA LEU A 73 20.51 55.12 17.63
C LEU A 73 19.25 54.26 17.48
N ARG A 74 18.17 54.64 18.17
CA ARG A 74 16.83 54.16 17.84
C ARG A 74 15.78 55.21 18.20
N ARG A 75 15.93 56.39 17.61
CA ARG A 75 14.93 57.48 17.59
C ARG A 75 15.31 58.49 16.50
N ARG A 76 14.85 58.24 15.26
CA ARG A 76 14.57 59.25 14.22
C ARG A 76 14.24 58.54 12.90
N GLN A 77 12.95 58.33 12.64
CA GLN A 77 12.33 58.63 11.34
C GLN A 77 10.82 58.39 11.44
N GLN A 78 10.14 59.40 11.96
CA GLN A 78 8.76 59.75 11.62
C GLN A 78 8.89 60.98 10.71
N SER A 79 8.51 60.87 9.43
CA SER A 79 7.94 61.93 8.59
C SER A 79 7.92 61.53 7.11
N ALA A 80 6.74 61.13 6.64
CA ALA A 80 6.21 61.18 5.26
C ALA A 80 4.83 60.49 5.34
N MET A 81 3.72 61.13 5.71
CA MET A 81 2.93 62.11 4.94
C MET A 81 2.78 61.70 3.47
N GLY A 82 1.75 60.89 3.23
CA GLY A 82 1.25 60.47 1.92
C GLY A 82 -0.07 59.74 2.14
N GLY A 83 -1.14 60.52 2.31
CA GLY A 83 -2.48 60.00 2.57
C GLY A 83 -3.15 59.54 1.28
N ASP A 84 -3.57 58.29 1.25
CA ASP A 84 -4.70 57.84 0.44
C ASP A 84 -5.84 57.47 1.38
N PHE A 85 -6.64 58.50 1.68
CA PHE A 85 -7.92 58.37 2.35
C PHE A 85 -8.91 57.75 1.36
N ILE A 86 -9.01 56.42 1.34
CA ILE A 86 -10.09 55.73 0.61
C ILE A 86 -11.40 56.05 1.31
N ARG A 87 -12.07 57.07 0.78
CA ARG A 87 -13.44 57.46 1.05
C ARG A 87 -14.35 56.27 0.75
N ALA A 88 -14.81 55.57 1.78
CA ALA A 88 -15.91 54.61 1.65
C ALA A 88 -17.16 55.39 1.19
N SER A 89 -17.56 55.18 -0.07
CA SER A 89 -18.82 55.72 -0.61
C SER A 89 -19.99 54.90 -0.05
N PRO A 90 -20.92 55.50 0.73
CA PRO A 90 -22.15 54.82 1.10
C PRO A 90 -23.09 54.94 -0.10
N GLY A 91 -23.26 53.86 -0.86
CA GLY A 91 -24.13 53.91 -2.03
C GLY A 91 -23.92 52.78 -3.02
N LYS A 92 -24.11 51.52 -2.58
CA LYS A 92 -24.60 50.42 -3.43
C LYS A 92 -25.54 49.52 -2.63
N GLU A 93 -26.60 50.15 -2.13
CA GLU A 93 -27.75 49.56 -1.43
C GLU A 93 -28.64 48.69 -2.35
N GLN A 94 -28.21 48.42 -3.59
CA GLN A 94 -28.91 47.58 -4.57
C GLN A 94 -28.21 46.24 -4.89
N GLN A 95 -27.09 45.92 -4.23
CA GLN A 95 -26.37 44.63 -4.38
C GLN A 95 -26.41 43.75 -3.12
N GLU A 96 -27.29 44.06 -2.16
CA GLU A 96 -27.41 43.37 -0.86
C GLU A 96 -28.53 42.29 -0.81
N LEU A 97 -29.49 42.31 -1.74
CA LEU A 97 -30.63 41.38 -1.68
C LEU A 97 -30.32 39.99 -2.27
N GLY A 98 -29.44 39.89 -3.26
CA GLY A 98 -28.98 38.63 -3.85
C GLY A 98 -27.80 37.97 -3.12
N SER A 99 -27.12 38.71 -2.24
CA SER A 99 -25.97 38.25 -1.46
C SER A 99 -26.39 37.60 -0.13
N SER A 100 -27.50 38.04 0.49
CA SER A 100 -27.99 37.53 1.76
C SER A 100 -28.33 36.03 1.72
N TRP A 101 -29.09 35.58 0.71
CA TRP A 101 -29.44 34.16 0.57
C TRP A 101 -28.22 33.29 0.24
N ARG A 102 -27.33 33.73 -0.67
CA ARG A 102 -26.10 32.99 -0.99
C ARG A 102 -25.13 32.93 0.19
N ALA A 103 -25.03 34.01 0.97
CA ALA A 103 -24.21 34.05 2.19
C ALA A 103 -24.81 33.24 3.34
N LYS A 104 -26.14 33.19 3.47
CA LYS A 104 -26.83 32.29 4.42
C LYS A 104 -26.69 30.83 3.99
N ALA A 105 -26.88 30.52 2.71
CA ALA A 105 -26.69 29.19 2.13
C ALA A 105 -25.24 28.70 2.28
N ARG A 106 -24.24 29.56 2.04
CA ARG A 106 -22.82 29.22 2.26
C ARG A 106 -22.51 28.97 3.74
N ARG A 107 -23.08 29.76 4.65
CA ARG A 107 -22.95 29.55 6.10
C ARG A 107 -23.58 28.24 6.54
N TRP A 108 -24.77 27.93 6.03
CA TRP A 108 -25.46 26.67 6.29
C TRP A 108 -24.71 25.47 5.71
N ALA A 109 -24.25 25.54 4.46
CA ALA A 109 -23.44 24.50 3.84
C ALA A 109 -22.12 24.26 4.60
N LYS A 110 -21.47 25.34 5.07
CA LYS A 110 -20.29 25.23 5.93
C LYS A 110 -20.62 24.53 7.25
N TYR A 111 -21.73 24.89 7.89
CA TYR A 111 -22.19 24.22 9.11
C TYR A 111 -22.49 22.72 8.88
N CYS A 112 -23.13 22.37 7.76
CA CYS A 112 -23.43 20.98 7.41
C CYS A 112 -22.15 20.16 7.16
N VAL A 113 -21.14 20.71 6.49
CA VAL A 113 -19.88 20.01 6.20
C VAL A 113 -18.97 19.93 7.42
N ASP A 114 -18.90 21.00 8.24
CA ASP A 114 -18.02 21.04 9.41
C ASP A 114 -18.58 20.22 10.59
N ASN A 115 -19.87 19.85 10.57
CA ASN A 115 -20.49 19.03 11.60
C ASN A 115 -19.89 17.61 11.62
N ASN A 116 -19.30 17.23 12.75
CA ASN A 116 -18.64 15.93 12.94
C ASN A 116 -19.60 14.74 12.70
N TYR A 117 -20.87 14.89 13.09
CA TYR A 117 -21.88 13.84 12.89
C TYR A 117 -22.14 13.55 11.40
N ASN A 118 -22.15 14.58 10.55
CA ASN A 118 -22.36 14.41 9.11
C ASN A 118 -21.14 13.77 8.42
N THR A 119 -19.94 14.10 8.89
CA THR A 119 -18.70 13.47 8.38
C THR A 119 -18.68 11.98 8.76
N ASN A 120 -19.04 11.64 10.00
CA ASN A 120 -19.08 10.26 10.49
C ASN A 120 -20.20 9.45 9.84
N SER A 121 -21.39 10.02 9.67
CA SER A 121 -22.50 9.33 8.99
C SER A 121 -22.15 9.01 7.55
N LEU A 122 -21.50 9.93 6.85
CA LEU A 122 -21.07 9.70 5.48
C LEU A 122 -19.97 8.64 5.38
N ALA A 123 -19.07 8.55 6.36
CA ALA A 123 -18.12 7.45 6.43
C ALA A 123 -18.82 6.08 6.63
N LEU A 124 -19.90 6.02 7.42
CA LEU A 124 -20.70 4.80 7.56
C LEU A 124 -21.38 4.41 6.25
N VAL A 125 -21.85 5.38 5.45
CA VAL A 125 -22.39 5.10 4.11
C VAL A 125 -21.32 4.48 3.21
N VAL A 126 -20.06 4.95 3.26
CA VAL A 126 -18.93 4.34 2.52
C VAL A 126 -18.67 2.91 2.94
N LEU A 127 -18.67 2.65 4.25
CA LEU A 127 -18.48 1.29 4.76
C LEU A 127 -19.62 0.35 4.31
N PHE A 128 -20.86 0.87 4.27
CA PHE A 128 -22.01 0.12 3.78
C PHE A 128 -21.93 -0.12 2.26
N ASP A 129 -21.59 0.89 1.45
CA ASP A 129 -21.38 0.72 -0.01
C ASP A 129 -20.28 -0.28 -0.31
N ALA A 130 -19.21 -0.31 0.50
CA ALA A 130 -18.15 -1.30 0.36
C ALA A 130 -18.62 -2.72 0.68
N TYR A 131 -19.42 -2.91 1.74
CA TYR A 131 -20.02 -4.20 2.06
C TYR A 131 -20.92 -4.70 0.91
N LEU A 132 -21.76 -3.82 0.36
CA LEU A 132 -22.59 -4.13 -0.81
C LEU A 132 -21.74 -4.48 -2.04
N THR A 133 -20.64 -3.75 -2.25
CA THR A 133 -19.71 -3.98 -3.36
C THR A 133 -19.00 -5.34 -3.22
N ALA A 134 -18.60 -5.73 -2.01
CA ALA A 134 -18.01 -7.04 -1.76
C ALA A 134 -19.00 -8.17 -2.09
N ASN A 135 -20.25 -8.07 -1.60
CA ASN A 135 -21.30 -9.03 -1.92
C ASN A 135 -21.62 -9.09 -3.43
N ASP A 136 -21.59 -7.96 -4.15
CA ASP A 136 -21.77 -7.92 -5.61
C ASP A 136 -20.60 -8.61 -6.34
N ILE A 137 -19.37 -8.46 -5.86
CA ILE A 137 -18.19 -9.16 -6.42
C ILE A 137 -18.32 -10.67 -6.20
N ASP A 138 -18.69 -11.10 -5.00
CA ASP A 138 -18.83 -12.53 -4.65
C ASP A 138 -19.98 -13.19 -5.41
N ALA A 139 -21.14 -12.53 -5.51
CA ALA A 139 -22.28 -13.03 -6.28
C ALA A 139 -21.91 -13.24 -7.76
N ARG A 140 -21.18 -12.29 -8.36
CA ARG A 140 -20.71 -12.40 -9.75
C ARG A 140 -19.66 -13.49 -9.92
N ALA A 141 -18.77 -13.67 -8.95
CA ALA A 141 -17.79 -14.75 -8.96
C ALA A 141 -18.49 -16.13 -8.90
N ALA A 142 -19.61 -16.22 -8.19
CA ALA A 142 -20.48 -17.40 -8.16
C ALA A 142 -21.39 -17.55 -9.39
N GLY A 143 -21.32 -16.64 -10.37
CA GLY A 143 -22.17 -16.64 -11.57
C GLY A 143 -23.63 -16.26 -11.32
N GLN A 144 -23.93 -15.68 -10.16
CA GLN A 144 -25.26 -15.19 -9.81
C GLN A 144 -25.40 -13.71 -10.16
N GLU A 145 -26.57 -13.32 -10.66
CA GLU A 145 -26.86 -11.90 -10.83
C GLU A 145 -27.10 -11.24 -9.46
N PRO A 146 -26.58 -10.02 -9.25
CA PRO A 146 -26.76 -9.32 -7.99
C PRO A 146 -28.24 -9.05 -7.74
N SER A 147 -28.68 -9.23 -6.49
CA SER A 147 -30.06 -8.94 -6.12
C SER A 147 -30.39 -7.46 -6.39
N VAL A 148 -31.62 -7.21 -6.86
CA VAL A 148 -32.12 -5.86 -7.18
C VAL A 148 -31.96 -4.92 -5.97
N PHE A 149 -32.09 -5.47 -4.76
CA PHE A 149 -31.88 -4.75 -3.51
C PHE A 149 -30.44 -4.24 -3.36
N VAL A 150 -29.42 -5.08 -3.57
CA VAL A 150 -28.01 -4.69 -3.46
C VAL A 150 -27.68 -3.59 -4.49
N ARG A 151 -28.19 -3.72 -5.71
CA ARG A 151 -28.00 -2.71 -6.77
C ARG A 151 -28.67 -1.38 -6.40
N ALA A 152 -29.92 -1.40 -5.95
CA ALA A 152 -30.65 -0.21 -5.54
C ALA A 152 -29.97 0.51 -4.36
N CYS A 153 -29.51 -0.24 -3.36
CA CYS A 153 -28.79 0.34 -2.22
C CYS A 153 -27.45 0.98 -2.62
N SER A 154 -26.69 0.37 -3.54
CA SER A 154 -25.44 0.97 -4.03
C SER A 154 -25.70 2.24 -4.87
N ASP A 155 -26.76 2.26 -5.69
CA ASP A 155 -27.16 3.46 -6.43
C ASP A 155 -27.56 4.61 -5.49
N ILE A 156 -28.27 4.30 -4.38
CA ILE A 156 -28.59 5.29 -3.34
C ILE A 156 -27.30 5.82 -2.68
N CYS A 157 -26.33 4.95 -2.38
CA CYS A 157 -25.05 5.37 -1.84
C CYS A 157 -24.31 6.32 -2.81
N LEU A 158 -24.30 6.01 -4.11
CA LEU A 158 -23.72 6.86 -5.14
C LEU A 158 -24.38 8.26 -5.19
N LEU A 159 -25.71 8.32 -5.06
CA LEU A 159 -26.44 9.58 -5.00
C LEU A 159 -26.07 10.40 -3.75
N LEU A 160 -25.92 9.75 -2.60
CA LEU A 160 -25.50 10.41 -1.36
C LEU A 160 -24.11 11.03 -1.48
N TYR A 161 -23.14 10.34 -2.10
CA TYR A 161 -21.81 10.91 -2.36
C TYR A 161 -21.86 12.06 -3.36
N THR A 162 -22.69 11.93 -4.40
CA THR A 162 -22.83 12.97 -5.41
C THR A 162 -23.44 14.24 -4.84
N ALA A 163 -24.30 14.15 -3.82
CA ALA A 163 -24.86 15.32 -3.15
C ALA A 163 -23.82 16.12 -2.35
N GLU A 164 -22.76 15.47 -1.87
CA GLU A 164 -21.71 16.11 -1.07
C GLU A 164 -20.75 16.96 -1.91
N LEU A 165 -20.39 16.51 -3.12
CA LEU A 165 -19.45 17.22 -4.00
C LEU A 165 -19.90 18.67 -4.33
N PRO A 166 -21.16 18.94 -4.71
CA PRO A 166 -21.66 20.30 -4.90
C PRO A 166 -21.57 21.13 -3.63
N LEU A 167 -21.91 20.58 -2.46
CA LEU A 167 -21.82 21.28 -1.17
C LEU A 167 -20.38 21.73 -0.90
N LEU A 168 -19.40 20.85 -1.14
CA LEU A 168 -17.97 21.17 -1.07
C LEU A 168 -17.56 22.24 -2.08
N PHE A 169 -18.04 22.16 -3.31
CA PHE A 169 -17.76 23.12 -4.37
C PHE A 169 -18.35 24.51 -4.05
N PHE A 170 -19.55 24.59 -3.47
CA PHE A 170 -20.18 25.84 -3.06
C PHE A 170 -19.45 26.54 -1.90
N VAL A 171 -18.86 25.77 -0.98
CA VAL A 171 -18.12 26.31 0.17
C VAL A 171 -16.70 26.73 -0.20
N ARG A 172 -15.95 25.89 -0.93
CA ARG A 172 -14.52 26.09 -1.24
C ARG A 172 -14.25 26.74 -2.60
N GLY A 173 -15.21 26.73 -3.52
CA GLY A 173 -15.08 27.28 -4.86
C GLY A 173 -14.06 26.56 -5.74
N ARG A 174 -13.62 27.20 -6.84
CA ARG A 174 -12.70 26.62 -7.84
C ARG A 174 -11.33 26.21 -7.30
N ARG A 175 -10.92 26.73 -6.14
CA ARG A 175 -9.64 26.35 -5.50
C ARG A 175 -9.61 24.88 -5.09
N ILE A 176 -10.78 24.25 -4.91
CA ILE A 176 -10.90 22.85 -4.53
C ILE A 176 -10.36 21.88 -5.59
N LEU A 177 -10.37 22.26 -6.87
CA LEU A 177 -9.89 21.42 -7.97
C LEU A 177 -8.36 21.23 -7.96
N LYS A 178 -7.62 22.02 -7.16
CA LYS A 178 -6.19 21.81 -6.93
C LYS A 178 -5.90 20.73 -5.88
N ASP A 179 -6.88 20.37 -5.05
CA ASP A 179 -6.72 19.28 -4.09
C ASP A 179 -6.81 17.95 -4.86
N TRP A 180 -5.69 17.24 -4.98
CA TRP A 180 -5.59 15.95 -5.67
C TRP A 180 -6.64 14.95 -5.19
N MET A 181 -7.01 15.04 -3.92
CA MET A 181 -7.93 14.08 -3.33
C MET A 181 -9.38 14.36 -3.72
N VAL A 182 -9.76 15.63 -3.90
CA VAL A 182 -11.09 15.98 -4.43
C VAL A 182 -11.16 15.65 -5.91
N LEU A 183 -10.05 15.77 -6.64
CA LEU A 183 -9.97 15.30 -8.03
C LEU A 183 -10.22 13.79 -8.12
N LEU A 184 -9.60 12.99 -7.25
CA LEU A 184 -9.87 11.55 -7.17
C LEU A 184 -11.34 11.25 -6.87
N ASP A 185 -11.96 11.97 -5.93
CA ASP A 185 -13.39 11.81 -5.62
C ASP A 185 -14.29 12.11 -6.83
N ILE A 186 -13.96 13.16 -7.59
CA ILE A 186 -14.67 13.51 -8.85
C ILE A 186 -14.51 12.39 -9.88
N VAL A 187 -13.31 11.86 -10.05
CA VAL A 187 -13.05 10.74 -11.00
C VAL A 187 -13.86 9.51 -10.61
N ILE A 188 -13.88 9.15 -9.33
CA ILE A 188 -14.61 7.98 -8.81
C ILE A 188 -16.13 8.12 -9.06
N ILE A 189 -16.69 9.29 -8.77
CA ILE A 189 -18.12 9.57 -9.00
C ILE A 189 -18.43 9.51 -10.51
N THR A 190 -17.55 10.08 -11.34
CA THR A 190 -17.70 10.04 -12.80
C THR A 190 -17.65 8.60 -13.33
N CYS A 191 -16.73 7.77 -12.85
CA CYS A 191 -16.67 6.34 -13.19
C CYS A 191 -17.94 5.59 -12.75
N GLY A 192 -18.49 5.92 -11.57
CA GLY A 192 -19.74 5.35 -11.07
C GLY A 192 -20.94 5.68 -11.97
N TYR A 193 -21.08 6.95 -12.36
CA TYR A 193 -22.11 7.36 -13.30
C TYR A 193 -21.92 6.78 -14.70
N ALA A 194 -20.68 6.70 -15.19
CA ALA A 194 -20.38 6.08 -16.47
C ALA A 194 -20.83 4.62 -16.49
N GLU A 195 -20.58 3.88 -15.41
CA GLU A 195 -21.05 2.51 -15.28
C GLU A 195 -22.58 2.41 -15.17
N TRP A 196 -23.21 3.26 -14.35
CA TRP A 196 -24.67 3.31 -14.23
C TRP A 196 -25.32 3.54 -15.60
N VAL A 197 -24.87 4.55 -16.34
CA VAL A 197 -25.34 4.85 -17.71
C VAL A 197 -25.10 3.67 -18.66
N LEU A 198 -23.90 3.06 -18.66
CA LEU A 198 -23.62 1.92 -19.54
C LEU A 198 -24.51 0.71 -19.23
N THR A 199 -24.82 0.46 -17.97
CA THR A 199 -25.69 -0.66 -17.57
C THR A 199 -27.17 -0.37 -17.82
N SER A 200 -27.58 0.90 -17.82
CA SER A 200 -28.96 1.32 -18.12
C SER A 200 -29.24 1.49 -19.63
N ALA A 201 -28.22 1.79 -20.44
CA ALA A 201 -28.36 2.00 -21.88
C ALA A 201 -28.63 0.69 -22.69
N GLY A 202 -28.60 -0.47 -22.05
CA GLY A 202 -28.99 -1.77 -22.63
C GLY A 202 -28.04 -2.33 -23.71
N ASP A 203 -28.43 -3.49 -24.25
CA ASP A 203 -27.62 -4.36 -25.14
C ASP A 203 -27.15 -3.70 -26.46
N ALA A 204 -27.80 -2.61 -26.86
CA ALA A 204 -27.48 -1.88 -28.10
C ALA A 204 -26.12 -1.17 -28.04
N LEU A 205 -25.65 -0.74 -26.85
CA LEU A 205 -24.37 -0.07 -26.68
C LEU A 205 -23.29 -1.01 -26.13
N THR A 206 -23.66 -1.97 -25.27
CA THR A 206 -22.73 -2.95 -24.69
C THR A 206 -22.17 -3.93 -25.71
N SER A 207 -22.89 -4.22 -26.80
CA SER A 207 -22.37 -5.01 -27.92
C SER A 207 -21.27 -4.29 -28.72
N ARG A 208 -21.25 -2.95 -28.71
CA ARG A 208 -20.22 -2.13 -29.39
C ARG A 208 -19.04 -1.75 -28.50
N ILE A 209 -19.25 -1.69 -27.18
CA ILE A 209 -18.20 -1.37 -26.22
C ILE A 209 -17.57 -2.68 -25.75
N ASN A 210 -16.26 -2.82 -25.95
CA ASN A 210 -15.50 -3.96 -25.45
C ASN A 210 -15.80 -4.19 -23.96
N ILE A 211 -16.32 -5.37 -23.61
CA ILE A 211 -16.52 -5.84 -22.23
C ILE A 211 -15.25 -5.69 -21.36
N ASN A 212 -14.08 -5.61 -21.98
CA ASN A 212 -12.80 -5.35 -21.34
C ASN A 212 -12.69 -3.95 -20.72
N MET A 213 -13.41 -2.94 -21.24
CA MET A 213 -13.41 -1.57 -20.72
C MET A 213 -14.36 -1.40 -19.53
N LEU A 214 -15.36 -2.26 -19.39
CA LEU A 214 -16.28 -2.30 -18.25
C LEU A 214 -15.62 -2.85 -16.97
N ARG A 215 -14.65 -3.75 -17.13
CA ARG A 215 -13.92 -4.38 -16.01
C ARG A 215 -13.19 -3.35 -15.11
N PRO A 216 -12.35 -2.45 -15.64
CA PRO A 216 -11.65 -1.47 -14.80
C PRO A 216 -12.59 -0.45 -14.16
N LEU A 217 -13.68 -0.04 -14.84
CA LEU A 217 -14.67 0.88 -14.26
C LEU A 217 -15.36 0.29 -13.02
N ARG A 218 -15.63 -1.02 -13.05
CA ARG A 218 -16.15 -1.76 -11.89
C ARG A 218 -15.15 -1.79 -10.73
N LEU A 219 -13.86 -2.00 -11.03
CA LEU A 219 -12.80 -2.00 -10.02
C LEU A 219 -12.56 -0.62 -9.40
N ALA A 220 -12.88 0.47 -10.13
CA ALA A 220 -12.79 1.82 -9.58
C ALA A 220 -13.71 2.04 -8.35
N ARG A 221 -14.74 1.20 -8.16
CA ARG A 221 -15.57 1.20 -6.94
C ARG A 221 -14.77 0.83 -5.69
N ILE A 222 -13.77 -0.04 -5.80
CA ILE A 222 -12.91 -0.45 -4.68
C ILE A 222 -12.13 0.76 -4.16
N ILE A 223 -11.78 1.71 -5.04
CA ILE A 223 -11.07 2.95 -4.67
C ILE A 223 -11.93 3.82 -3.73
N ARG A 224 -13.26 3.66 -3.69
CA ARG A 224 -14.13 4.35 -2.72
C ARG A 224 -13.78 4.01 -1.28
N LEU A 225 -13.28 2.81 -0.99
CA LEU A 225 -12.80 2.43 0.34
C LEU A 225 -11.68 3.33 0.84
N MET A 226 -10.85 3.84 -0.07
CA MET A 226 -9.79 4.78 0.28
C MET A 226 -10.37 6.11 0.80
N GLN A 227 -11.56 6.51 0.33
CA GLN A 227 -12.25 7.69 0.84
C GLN A 227 -12.69 7.51 2.30
N PHE A 228 -13.16 6.32 2.69
CA PHE A 228 -13.49 6.02 4.08
C PHE A 228 -12.30 6.27 5.00
N LEU A 229 -11.14 5.68 4.66
CA LEU A 229 -9.91 5.82 5.43
C LEU A 229 -9.51 7.29 5.64
N ARG A 230 -9.79 8.16 4.65
CA ARG A 230 -9.53 9.61 4.72
C ARG A 230 -10.60 10.39 5.47
N LYS A 231 -11.87 10.01 5.37
CA LYS A 231 -12.99 10.78 5.91
C LYS A 231 -13.20 10.55 7.41
N THR A 232 -12.80 9.39 7.92
CA THR A 232 -12.84 9.05 9.34
C THR A 232 -11.79 9.83 10.13
N ARG A 233 -12.20 10.89 10.81
CA ARG A 233 -11.34 11.66 11.73
C ARG A 233 -10.94 10.86 12.98
N SER A 234 -11.60 9.74 13.27
CA SER A 234 -11.25 8.84 14.37
C SER A 234 -9.98 8.02 14.09
N LEU A 235 -9.61 7.84 12.82
CA LEU A 235 -8.50 6.98 12.40
C LEU A 235 -7.28 7.80 11.96
N LYS A 236 -6.93 8.87 12.70
CA LYS A 236 -5.77 9.72 12.37
C LYS A 236 -4.47 8.93 12.30
N GLU A 237 -4.29 7.96 13.19
CA GLU A 237 -3.10 7.11 13.19
C GLU A 237 -3.02 6.26 11.92
N LEU A 238 -4.14 5.72 11.45
CA LEU A 238 -4.20 5.00 10.17
C LEU A 238 -3.89 5.91 8.98
N GLN A 239 -4.36 7.15 9.00
CA GLN A 239 -4.06 8.12 7.95
C GLN A 239 -2.58 8.49 7.91
N LYS A 240 -1.94 8.65 9.07
CA LYS A 240 -0.50 8.83 9.15
C LYS A 240 0.22 7.63 8.54
N LEU A 241 -0.15 6.41 8.94
CA LEU A 241 0.44 5.18 8.39
C LEU A 241 0.30 5.09 6.86
N VAL A 242 -0.89 5.38 6.31
CA VAL A 242 -1.12 5.36 4.85
C VAL A 242 -0.32 6.46 4.15
N THR A 243 -0.20 7.64 4.74
CA THR A 243 0.59 8.74 4.17
C THR A 243 2.08 8.41 4.18
N MET A 244 2.59 7.86 5.29
CA MET A 244 3.97 7.39 5.39
C MET A 244 4.25 6.28 4.37
N LEU A 245 3.34 5.31 4.25
CA LEU A 245 3.44 4.24 3.26
C LEU A 245 3.44 4.80 1.83
N ALA A 246 2.56 5.74 1.50
CA ALA A 246 2.49 6.35 0.17
C ALA A 246 3.79 7.08 -0.21
N THR A 247 4.41 7.77 0.75
CA THR A 247 5.72 8.41 0.57
C THR A 247 6.82 7.36 0.30
N CYS A 248 6.84 6.27 1.07
CA CYS A 248 7.80 5.18 0.90
C CYS A 248 7.57 4.39 -0.40
N LEU A 249 6.32 4.28 -0.87
CA LEU A 249 6.02 3.62 -2.14
C LEU A 249 6.71 4.34 -3.31
N LYS A 250 6.80 5.68 -3.28
CA LYS A 250 7.51 6.42 -4.34
C LYS A 250 8.98 6.02 -4.42
N THR A 251 9.68 5.92 -3.29
CA THR A 251 11.10 5.51 -3.28
C THR A 251 11.25 4.05 -3.66
N LEU A 252 10.35 3.19 -3.15
CA LEU A 252 10.27 1.78 -3.52
C LEU A 252 10.10 1.55 -5.02
N VAL A 253 9.26 2.32 -5.73
CA VAL A 253 9.09 2.17 -7.18
C VAL A 253 10.43 2.34 -7.92
N TRP A 254 11.25 3.31 -7.50
CA TRP A 254 12.57 3.50 -8.12
C TRP A 254 13.52 2.35 -7.81
N SER A 255 13.51 1.84 -6.58
CA SER A 255 14.32 0.68 -6.19
C SER A 255 13.88 -0.60 -6.93
N PHE A 256 12.57 -0.81 -7.10
CA PHE A 256 12.02 -1.92 -7.89
C PHE A 256 12.38 -1.78 -9.37
N LEU A 257 12.33 -0.56 -9.93
CA LEU A 257 12.74 -0.31 -11.31
C LEU A 257 14.22 -0.67 -11.53
N PHE A 258 15.09 -0.25 -10.60
CA PHE A 258 16.50 -0.63 -10.64
C PHE A 258 16.68 -2.15 -10.52
N GLY A 259 16.02 -2.79 -9.56
CA GLY A 259 16.04 -4.24 -9.40
C GLY A 259 15.53 -4.99 -10.63
N PHE A 260 14.49 -4.49 -11.29
CA PHE A 260 13.93 -5.04 -12.52
C PHE A 260 14.91 -4.96 -13.69
N VAL A 261 15.70 -3.88 -13.79
CA VAL A 261 16.77 -3.77 -14.80
C VAL A 261 17.85 -4.85 -14.57
N VAL A 262 18.34 -5.01 -13.33
CA VAL A 262 19.34 -6.03 -13.00
C VAL A 262 18.80 -7.45 -13.23
N MET A 263 17.55 -7.69 -12.84
CA MET A 263 16.85 -8.96 -13.11
C MET A 263 16.75 -9.24 -14.61
N THR A 264 16.42 -8.22 -15.41
CA THR A 264 16.33 -8.33 -16.86
C THR A 264 17.68 -8.67 -17.51
N MET A 265 18.79 -8.17 -16.97
CA MET A 265 20.13 -8.55 -17.46
C MET A 265 20.38 -10.06 -17.27
N TRP A 266 20.07 -10.60 -16.09
CA TRP A 266 20.16 -12.04 -15.84
C TRP A 266 19.16 -12.85 -16.67
N ALA A 267 17.95 -12.33 -16.87
CA ALA A 267 16.95 -12.96 -17.71
C ALA A 267 17.39 -13.07 -19.17
N MET A 268 18.07 -12.06 -19.72
CA MET A 268 18.66 -12.14 -21.06
C MET A 268 19.70 -13.25 -21.16
N LEU A 269 20.59 -13.39 -20.16
CA LEU A 269 21.57 -14.48 -20.12
C LEU A 269 20.90 -15.86 -20.01
N MET A 270 19.84 -15.98 -19.22
CA MET A 270 19.06 -17.21 -19.09
C MET A 270 18.39 -17.60 -20.41
N VAL A 271 17.82 -16.64 -21.14
CA VAL A 271 17.19 -16.92 -22.44
C VAL A 271 18.24 -17.33 -23.48
N GLU A 272 19.38 -16.65 -23.53
CA GLU A 272 20.40 -16.94 -24.53
C GLU A 272 21.14 -18.26 -24.27
N ILE A 273 21.48 -18.54 -23.01
CA ILE A 273 22.34 -19.67 -22.64
C ILE A 273 21.53 -20.84 -22.10
N VAL A 274 20.62 -20.60 -21.16
CA VAL A 274 19.94 -21.66 -20.40
C VAL A 274 18.75 -22.25 -21.16
N HIS A 275 18.02 -21.44 -21.94
CA HIS A 275 16.88 -21.92 -22.72
C HIS A 275 17.19 -23.11 -23.65
N PRO A 276 18.22 -23.07 -24.52
CA PRO A 276 18.53 -24.21 -25.37
C PRO A 276 18.93 -25.45 -24.54
N LEU A 277 19.67 -25.26 -23.44
CA LEU A 277 20.10 -26.35 -22.56
C LEU A 277 18.92 -27.05 -21.86
N ILE A 278 17.87 -26.30 -21.50
CA ILE A 278 16.64 -26.89 -20.93
C ILE A 278 16.00 -27.86 -21.92
N HIS A 279 15.94 -27.50 -23.21
CA HIS A 279 15.38 -28.37 -24.24
C HIS A 279 16.26 -29.60 -24.48
N ASP A 280 17.58 -29.43 -24.56
CA ASP A 280 18.53 -30.53 -24.72
C ASP A 280 18.43 -31.55 -23.57
N VAL A 281 18.34 -31.07 -22.33
CA VAL A 281 18.18 -31.92 -21.14
C VAL A 281 16.82 -32.63 -21.15
N HIS A 282 15.76 -31.93 -21.53
CA HIS A 282 14.42 -32.50 -21.62
C HIS A 282 14.36 -33.66 -22.62
N GLU A 283 14.91 -33.48 -23.83
CA GLU A 283 14.89 -34.50 -24.88
C GLU A 283 15.67 -35.75 -24.48
N ARG A 284 16.77 -35.61 -23.73
CA ARG A 284 17.62 -36.75 -23.33
C ARG A 284 17.07 -37.52 -22.14
N THR A 285 16.50 -36.83 -21.15
CA THR A 285 16.25 -37.41 -19.81
C THR A 285 14.79 -37.37 -19.39
N ASN A 286 13.95 -36.59 -20.08
CA ASN A 286 12.54 -36.35 -19.74
C ASN A 286 12.30 -35.92 -18.26
N VAL A 287 13.30 -35.28 -17.63
CA VAL A 287 13.29 -34.94 -16.19
C VAL A 287 12.23 -33.88 -15.84
N PHE A 288 11.83 -33.04 -16.81
CA PHE A 288 10.78 -32.03 -16.61
C PHE A 288 9.35 -32.55 -16.78
N GLY A 289 9.14 -33.87 -16.88
CA GLY A 289 7.82 -34.46 -17.05
C GLY A 289 6.80 -34.03 -15.98
N ASP A 290 7.25 -33.91 -14.73
CA ASP A 290 6.38 -33.54 -13.58
C ASP A 290 6.05 -32.05 -13.52
N CYS A 291 6.92 -31.18 -14.05
CA CYS A 291 6.70 -29.73 -14.09
C CYS A 291 5.89 -29.28 -15.32
N GLY A 292 5.73 -30.17 -16.31
CA GLY A 292 4.93 -29.91 -17.51
C GLY A 292 5.47 -28.74 -18.36
N ARG A 293 4.55 -28.03 -19.04
CA ARG A 293 4.90 -26.97 -20.01
C ARG A 293 5.52 -25.74 -19.38
N GLU A 294 5.31 -25.49 -18.09
CA GLU A 294 5.78 -24.28 -17.42
C GLU A 294 7.31 -24.25 -17.32
N CYS A 295 7.95 -25.37 -16.97
CA CYS A 295 9.42 -25.46 -16.91
C CYS A 295 10.08 -25.23 -18.28
N LEU A 296 9.51 -25.81 -19.33
CA LEU A 296 10.02 -25.64 -20.71
C LEU A 296 9.87 -24.19 -21.21
N GLN A 297 8.81 -23.50 -20.77
CA GLN A 297 8.55 -22.11 -21.17
C GLN A 297 9.25 -21.09 -20.27
N ALA A 298 9.81 -21.50 -19.13
CA ALA A 298 10.35 -20.59 -18.12
C ALA A 298 11.48 -19.68 -18.65
N ALA A 299 12.34 -20.19 -19.55
CA ALA A 299 13.41 -19.41 -20.19
C ALA A 299 13.13 -19.05 -21.67
N SER A 300 11.90 -19.27 -22.16
CA SER A 300 11.56 -19.08 -23.59
C SER A 300 11.52 -17.61 -24.05
N SER A 301 11.37 -16.67 -23.13
CA SER A 301 11.39 -15.23 -23.42
C SER A 301 11.94 -14.47 -22.24
N VAL A 302 12.43 -13.24 -22.47
CA VAL A 302 12.98 -12.39 -21.40
C VAL A 302 11.93 -12.13 -20.32
N MET A 303 10.66 -11.95 -20.69
CA MET A 303 9.58 -11.75 -19.71
C MET A 303 9.30 -13.03 -18.91
N ASN A 304 9.34 -14.21 -19.54
CA ASN A 304 9.18 -15.48 -18.83
C ASN A 304 10.35 -15.76 -17.88
N ALA A 305 11.58 -15.45 -18.31
CA ALA A 305 12.77 -15.59 -17.47
C ALA A 305 12.77 -14.57 -16.32
N ASN A 306 12.30 -13.34 -16.55
CA ASN A 306 12.03 -12.38 -15.48
C ASN A 306 10.97 -12.90 -14.50
N LEU A 307 9.90 -13.51 -14.99
CA LEU A 307 8.87 -14.12 -14.14
C LEU A 307 9.43 -15.27 -13.31
N LEU A 308 10.30 -16.12 -13.90
CA LEU A 308 11.01 -17.18 -13.20
C LEU A 308 11.87 -16.60 -12.05
N LEU A 309 12.73 -15.63 -12.35
CA LEU A 309 13.59 -14.99 -11.36
C LEU A 309 12.76 -14.29 -10.27
N PHE A 310 11.66 -13.63 -10.65
CA PHE A 310 10.75 -12.99 -9.70
C PHE A 310 10.07 -14.01 -8.78
N LYS A 311 9.54 -15.11 -9.33
CA LYS A 311 8.93 -16.20 -8.54
C LYS A 311 9.93 -16.80 -7.56
N THR A 312 11.14 -17.09 -8.03
CA THR A 312 12.19 -17.66 -7.18
C THR A 312 12.62 -16.70 -6.06
N VAL A 313 12.84 -15.43 -6.37
CA VAL A 313 13.43 -14.47 -5.43
C VAL A 313 12.39 -13.88 -4.49
N VAL A 314 11.21 -13.50 -5.00
CA VAL A 314 10.17 -12.79 -4.23
C VAL A 314 9.15 -13.76 -3.64
N ALA A 315 8.67 -14.72 -4.42
CA ALA A 315 7.68 -15.70 -3.94
C ALA A 315 8.33 -16.89 -3.21
N GLY A 316 9.66 -17.04 -3.28
CA GLY A 316 10.37 -18.16 -2.66
C GLY A 316 10.06 -19.51 -3.31
N ASP A 317 9.75 -19.51 -4.61
CA ASP A 317 9.40 -20.72 -5.35
C ASP A 317 10.60 -21.67 -5.51
N SER A 318 10.33 -22.94 -5.77
CA SER A 318 11.34 -24.00 -5.86
C SER A 318 12.20 -23.88 -7.12
N TRP A 319 13.26 -23.08 -7.03
CA TRP A 319 14.25 -22.90 -8.10
C TRP A 319 14.96 -24.18 -8.51
N GLY A 320 15.07 -25.14 -7.58
CA GLY A 320 15.72 -26.42 -7.80
C GLY A 320 15.05 -27.29 -8.87
N LEU A 321 13.77 -27.07 -9.16
CA LEU A 321 13.04 -27.82 -10.19
C LEU A 321 13.61 -27.62 -11.60
N ILE A 322 14.09 -26.41 -11.90
CA ILE A 322 14.68 -26.07 -13.21
C ILE A 322 16.20 -26.06 -13.11
N ALA A 323 16.76 -25.47 -12.05
CA ALA A 323 18.19 -25.26 -11.96
C ALA A 323 18.98 -26.55 -11.71
N MET A 324 18.50 -27.47 -10.86
CA MET A 324 19.30 -28.66 -10.52
C MET A 324 19.50 -29.62 -11.71
N PRO A 325 18.46 -29.99 -12.49
CA PRO A 325 18.65 -30.85 -13.66
C PRO A 325 19.60 -30.23 -14.69
N VAL A 326 19.49 -28.91 -14.93
CA VAL A 326 20.35 -28.22 -15.89
C VAL A 326 21.78 -28.10 -15.39
N ILE A 327 22.01 -27.86 -14.10
CA ILE A 327 23.35 -27.79 -13.52
C ILE A 327 24.02 -29.17 -13.49
N GLN A 328 23.27 -30.24 -13.24
CA GLN A 328 23.81 -31.60 -13.24
C GLN A 328 24.30 -32.03 -14.62
N ASP A 329 23.59 -31.67 -15.69
CA ASP A 329 24.02 -31.95 -17.07
C ASP A 329 25.08 -30.94 -17.56
N HIS A 330 24.92 -29.66 -17.18
CA HIS A 330 25.76 -28.54 -17.62
C HIS A 330 26.22 -27.68 -16.43
N PRO A 331 27.29 -28.08 -15.71
CA PRO A 331 27.71 -27.44 -14.45
C PRO A 331 28.14 -25.98 -14.60
N ALA A 332 28.56 -25.55 -15.79
CA ALA A 332 28.89 -24.15 -16.05
C ALA A 332 27.68 -23.20 -15.87
N THR A 333 26.45 -23.69 -16.06
CA THR A 333 25.23 -22.89 -15.87
C THR A 333 24.98 -22.50 -14.41
N ALA A 334 25.65 -23.16 -13.46
CA ALA A 334 25.59 -22.82 -12.05
C ALA A 334 25.96 -21.35 -11.79
N ILE A 335 26.88 -20.77 -12.58
CA ILE A 335 27.24 -19.36 -12.42
C ILE A 335 26.08 -18.41 -12.71
N ILE A 336 25.19 -18.78 -13.64
CA ILE A 336 24.03 -17.98 -14.02
C ILE A 336 22.94 -18.13 -12.96
N PHE A 337 22.59 -19.35 -12.57
CA PHE A 337 21.57 -19.59 -11.55
C PHE A 337 22.01 -19.08 -10.17
N VAL A 338 23.17 -19.48 -9.67
CA VAL A 338 23.66 -19.07 -8.35
C VAL A 338 24.05 -17.59 -8.37
N GLY A 339 24.69 -17.10 -9.44
CA GLY A 339 25.06 -15.68 -9.56
C GLY A 339 23.85 -14.75 -9.60
N SER A 340 22.79 -15.11 -10.33
CA SER A 340 21.54 -14.34 -10.34
C SER A 340 20.85 -14.34 -8.98
N LEU A 341 20.79 -15.49 -8.28
CA LEU A 341 20.24 -15.55 -6.93
C LEU A 341 21.04 -14.74 -5.92
N LEU A 342 22.38 -14.85 -5.95
CA LEU A 342 23.24 -14.09 -5.04
C LEU A 342 23.06 -12.58 -5.23
N THR A 343 23.09 -12.12 -6.48
CA THR A 343 22.92 -10.69 -6.79
C THR A 343 21.52 -10.17 -6.51
N LEU A 344 20.46 -10.94 -6.80
CA LEU A 344 19.09 -10.50 -6.56
C LEU A 344 18.72 -10.54 -5.06
N VAL A 345 19.01 -11.64 -4.36
CA VAL A 345 18.65 -11.79 -2.94
C VAL A 345 19.55 -10.93 -2.05
N PHE A 346 20.87 -11.10 -2.13
CA PHE A 346 21.78 -10.39 -1.22
C PHE A 346 22.12 -8.97 -1.69
N GLY A 347 22.04 -8.71 -3.00
CA GLY A 347 22.27 -7.37 -3.55
C GLY A 347 20.99 -6.54 -3.59
N VAL A 348 20.07 -6.89 -4.49
CA VAL A 348 18.90 -6.06 -4.78
C VAL A 348 17.92 -6.02 -3.60
N LEU A 349 17.47 -7.16 -3.06
CA LEU A 349 16.46 -7.15 -1.98
C LEU A 349 16.98 -6.46 -0.72
N GLN A 350 18.22 -6.71 -0.32
CA GLN A 350 18.81 -6.05 0.84
C GLN A 350 18.97 -4.54 0.62
N LEU A 351 19.36 -4.10 -0.58
CA LEU A 351 19.42 -2.68 -0.91
C LEU A 351 18.03 -2.03 -0.90
N MET A 352 17.00 -2.73 -1.39
CA MET A 352 15.62 -2.24 -1.31
C MET A 352 15.17 -2.04 0.13
N VAL A 353 15.44 -3.00 1.02
CA VAL A 353 15.13 -2.89 2.44
C VAL A 353 15.88 -1.72 3.07
N ALA A 354 17.17 -1.52 2.76
CA ALA A 354 17.94 -0.38 3.25
C ALA A 354 17.31 0.96 2.86
N VAL A 355 16.99 1.15 1.57
CA VAL A 355 16.35 2.39 1.08
C VAL A 355 15.00 2.64 1.76
N VAL A 356 14.22 1.60 2.01
CA VAL A 356 12.94 1.70 2.70
C VAL A 356 13.14 2.17 4.14
N VAL A 357 14.07 1.55 4.87
CA VAL A 357 14.39 1.92 6.25
C VAL A 357 14.87 3.36 6.33
N ASP A 358 15.74 3.80 5.41
CA ASP A 358 16.22 5.17 5.35
C ASP A 358 15.08 6.16 5.07
N THR A 359 14.20 5.83 4.11
CA THR A 359 13.02 6.67 3.81
C THR A 359 12.10 6.77 5.04
N PHE A 360 11.88 5.65 5.75
CA PHE A 360 11.07 5.64 6.96
C PHE A 360 11.70 6.47 8.10
N ALA A 361 13.02 6.41 8.25
CA ALA A 361 13.75 7.20 9.24
C ALA A 361 13.63 8.70 8.94
N GLU A 362 13.82 9.11 7.68
CA GLU A 362 13.68 10.50 7.23
C GLU A 362 12.26 11.03 7.44
N VAL A 363 11.23 10.24 7.10
CA VAL A 363 9.83 10.66 7.31
C VAL A 363 9.53 10.82 8.80
N ARG A 364 10.07 9.93 9.66
CA ARG A 364 9.89 10.03 11.11
C ARG A 364 10.59 11.26 11.69
N GLU A 365 11.78 11.61 11.23
CA GLU A 365 12.48 12.83 11.67
C GLU A 365 11.73 14.10 11.29
N ASN A 366 11.06 14.12 10.13
CA ASN A 366 10.25 15.26 9.69
C ASN A 366 8.89 15.38 10.40
N ASP A 367 8.43 14.33 11.08
CA ASP A 367 7.16 14.29 11.82
C ASP A 367 7.31 14.68 13.32
N VAL A 368 8.54 14.84 13.84
CA VAL A 368 8.86 15.35 15.20
C VAL A 368 9.10 16.85 15.15
#